data_AF-A0A644WD30-F1
#
_entry.id   AF-A0A644WD30-F1
#
_cell.length_a   1.000
_cell.length_b   1.000
_cell.length_c   1.000
_cell.angle_alpha   90.00
_cell.angle_beta   90.00
_cell.angle_gamma   90.00
#
_symmetry.space_group_name_H-M   'P 1'
#
loop_
_entity.id
_entity.type
_entity.pdbx_description
1 polymer ?
#
loop_
_entity_poly.entity_id
_entity_poly.type
_entity_poly.pdbx_seq_one_letter_code
_entity_poly.pdbx_strand_id
1 'polypeptide(L)'
;MKKIFLLIAVAVFGVSCINEDFESMKLDLDNLSPFTEELAPIQEGKTTQIFADDKLICETQVPTSYYMPKGAIRTINYVPNKKDATFSGWDTYQFTAAFEDTRNGDNDYNDFVCFITRDKVEIGSWPDWSVKITMYIQPIAFGAGTVLQFGMTLPDGRDTIFTNNIQRDLFPGTTGFVNTTDVTDVYFTADTNHIIKFTYIQPGRVSASYPFHPFIINQSGERLYVALNGKKNVVRDYLSLAGILGYPLGIATSGQFAYPLEKINIATCYPGFNNWVVGNSSELGTFSNNRRDSVFHRVDWALPAGIIKFNPQSLWPNTK
;
A
#
# COMPACT_ATOMS: atom_id res chain seq x y z
N MET A 1 -62.16 37.42 3.04
CA MET A 1 -61.91 36.63 1.80
C MET A 1 -60.56 37.03 1.22
N LYS A 2 -59.64 36.07 1.09
CA LYS A 2 -58.50 35.89 0.14
C LYS A 2 -57.97 37.18 -0.56
N LYS A 3 -56.68 37.51 -0.60
CA LYS A 3 -55.51 36.77 -1.12
C LYS A 3 -54.21 37.45 -0.60
N ILE A 4 -53.35 36.79 0.18
CA ILE A 4 -52.02 36.27 -0.21
C ILE A 4 -51.37 36.95 -1.42
N PHE A 5 -50.24 37.63 -1.21
CA PHE A 5 -49.04 37.48 -2.05
C PHE A 5 -47.77 37.55 -1.19
N LEU A 6 -47.08 36.43 -1.16
CA LEU A 6 -45.77 36.14 -0.59
C LEU A 6 -44.72 36.72 -1.55
N LEU A 7 -43.79 37.55 -1.07
CA LEU A 7 -42.60 37.93 -1.84
C LEU A 7 -41.37 37.34 -1.15
N ILE A 8 -40.98 36.16 -1.62
CA ILE A 8 -39.72 35.50 -1.31
C ILE A 8 -38.64 36.33 -2.02
N ALA A 9 -37.86 37.09 -1.25
CA ALA A 9 -36.58 37.59 -1.73
C ALA A 9 -35.61 36.41 -1.78
N VAL A 10 -35.52 35.78 -2.95
CA VAL A 10 -34.50 34.78 -3.25
C VAL A 10 -33.16 35.52 -3.27
N ALA A 11 -32.41 35.42 -2.18
CA ALA A 11 -30.98 35.67 -2.20
C ALA A 11 -30.34 34.53 -3.01
N VAL A 12 -30.31 34.70 -4.33
CA VAL A 12 -29.39 33.97 -5.20
C VAL A 12 -28.00 34.50 -4.87
N PHE A 13 -27.39 33.98 -3.79
CA PHE A 13 -25.95 33.99 -3.71
C PHE A 13 -25.48 33.20 -4.92
N GLY A 14 -24.78 33.89 -5.81
CA GLY A 14 -24.22 33.32 -7.00
C GLY A 14 -23.42 32.08 -6.61
N VAL A 15 -23.89 30.92 -7.07
CA VAL A 15 -23.02 29.82 -7.42
C VAL A 15 -22.24 30.30 -8.64
N SER A 16 -21.34 31.25 -8.40
CA SER A 16 -20.28 31.57 -9.33
C SER A 16 -19.46 30.30 -9.41
N CYS A 17 -19.46 29.73 -10.60
CA CYS A 17 -18.67 28.61 -11.03
C CYS A 17 -17.32 28.58 -10.31
N ILE A 18 -17.15 27.68 -9.34
CA ILE A 18 -15.84 27.12 -9.03
C ILE A 18 -15.57 26.13 -10.16
N ASN A 19 -15.31 26.68 -11.35
CA ASN A 19 -14.39 26.09 -12.32
C ASN A 19 -13.07 26.81 -12.09
N GLU A 20 -12.52 26.68 -10.88
CA GLU A 20 -11.10 26.83 -10.70
C GLU A 20 -10.53 25.44 -10.92
N ASP A 21 -9.72 25.34 -11.97
CA ASP A 21 -8.99 24.16 -12.38
C ASP A 21 -8.41 23.43 -11.15
N PHE A 22 -8.76 22.15 -10.99
CA PHE A 22 -8.07 21.21 -10.08
C PHE A 22 -6.63 20.93 -10.56
N GLU A 23 -5.88 21.95 -11.00
CA GLU A 23 -4.45 21.89 -11.31
C GLU A 23 -3.59 22.26 -10.07
N SER A 24 -3.90 21.73 -8.88
CA SER A 24 -3.08 22.05 -7.70
C SER A 24 -1.95 21.06 -7.42
N MET A 25 -2.04 19.81 -7.86
CA MET A 25 -0.90 18.89 -8.04
C MET A 25 -1.43 17.70 -8.81
N LYS A 26 -0.86 17.33 -9.96
CA LYS A 26 -1.24 16.09 -10.66
C LYS A 26 -0.33 14.97 -10.16
N LEU A 27 -0.88 14.09 -9.33
CA LEU A 27 -0.14 12.92 -8.83
C LEU A 27 0.38 12.08 -10.01
N ASP A 28 1.68 11.82 -10.03
CA ASP A 28 2.25 10.84 -10.93
C ASP A 28 2.17 9.45 -10.27
N LEU A 29 1.05 8.77 -10.49
CA LEU A 29 0.79 7.44 -9.89
C LEU A 29 1.83 6.40 -10.32
N ASP A 30 2.33 6.50 -11.55
CA ASP A 30 3.38 5.63 -12.05
C ASP A 30 4.64 5.84 -11.22
N ASN A 31 4.97 7.10 -10.91
CA ASN A 31 6.11 7.45 -10.06
C ASN A 31 5.92 7.07 -8.58
N LEU A 32 4.71 7.28 -8.04
CA LEU A 32 4.35 6.96 -6.65
C LEU A 32 4.29 5.46 -6.35
N SER A 33 4.07 4.61 -7.36
CA SER A 33 4.23 3.17 -7.19
C SER A 33 5.69 2.82 -6.86
N PRO A 34 5.96 2.06 -5.78
CA PRO A 34 7.32 1.71 -5.38
C PRO A 34 7.94 0.59 -6.23
N PHE A 35 7.19 0.09 -7.21
CA PHE A 35 7.58 -1.01 -8.07
C PHE A 35 7.15 -0.79 -9.53
N THR A 36 7.79 -1.53 -10.42
CA THR A 36 7.39 -1.67 -11.83
C THR A 36 7.03 -3.13 -12.09
N GLU A 37 5.88 -3.36 -12.72
CA GLU A 37 5.52 -4.70 -13.16
C GLU A 37 6.25 -5.07 -14.46
N GLU A 38 6.83 -6.26 -14.49
CA GLU A 38 7.57 -6.77 -15.65
C GLU A 38 7.27 -8.25 -15.89
N LEU A 39 7.67 -8.78 -17.04
CA LEU A 39 7.57 -10.20 -17.37
C LEU A 39 8.92 -10.88 -17.23
N ALA A 40 8.96 -12.01 -16.53
CA ALA A 40 10.18 -12.79 -16.37
C ALA A 40 10.63 -13.38 -17.72
N PRO A 41 11.90 -13.19 -18.12
CA PRO A 41 12.42 -13.78 -19.34
C PRO A 41 12.61 -15.29 -19.17
N ILE A 42 12.11 -16.09 -20.11
CA ILE A 42 12.16 -17.56 -20.01
C ILE A 42 13.22 -18.12 -20.96
N GLN A 43 14.02 -19.07 -20.46
CA GLN A 43 14.96 -19.86 -21.26
C GLN A 43 14.61 -21.34 -21.17
N GLU A 44 14.51 -22.00 -22.32
CA GLU A 44 14.20 -23.44 -22.40
C GLU A 44 15.22 -24.27 -21.59
N GLY A 45 14.71 -25.27 -20.85
CA GLY A 45 15.53 -26.15 -20.02
C GLY A 45 16.11 -25.49 -18.75
N LYS A 46 15.76 -24.24 -18.46
CA LYS A 46 16.26 -23.49 -17.29
C LYS A 46 15.15 -22.85 -16.46
N THR A 47 15.48 -22.64 -15.20
CA THR A 47 14.72 -21.85 -14.23
C THR A 47 15.32 -20.46 -14.19
N THR A 48 14.49 -19.46 -14.44
CA THR A 48 14.85 -18.04 -14.31
C THR A 48 14.72 -17.65 -12.85
N GLN A 49 15.80 -17.14 -12.27
CA GLN A 49 15.83 -16.55 -10.93
C GLN A 49 16.12 -15.06 -11.05
N ILE A 50 15.24 -14.22 -10.52
CA ILE A 50 15.35 -12.76 -10.57
C ILE A 50 15.57 -12.23 -9.16
N PHE A 51 16.65 -11.47 -9.02
CA PHE A 51 17.04 -10.83 -7.78
C PHE A 51 16.86 -9.32 -7.90
N ALA A 52 16.32 -8.72 -6.84
CA ALA A 52 16.41 -7.29 -6.57
C ALA A 52 17.48 -7.10 -5.50
N ASP A 53 18.55 -6.41 -5.87
CA ASP A 53 19.82 -6.37 -5.16
C ASP A 53 20.36 -7.79 -4.92
N ASP A 54 20.37 -8.26 -3.68
CA ASP A 54 20.80 -9.59 -3.27
C ASP A 54 19.64 -10.55 -2.92
N LYS A 55 18.39 -10.08 -3.01
CA LYS A 55 17.20 -10.85 -2.62
C LYS A 55 16.53 -11.50 -3.83
N LEU A 56 16.33 -12.82 -3.78
CA LEU A 56 15.51 -13.53 -4.77
C LEU A 56 14.05 -13.13 -4.63
N ILE A 57 13.48 -12.51 -5.66
CA ILE A 57 12.10 -11.99 -5.66
C ILE A 57 11.17 -12.72 -6.64
N CYS A 58 11.73 -13.43 -7.61
CA CYS A 58 10.95 -14.25 -8.53
C CYS A 58 11.79 -15.45 -8.96
N GLU A 59 11.16 -16.62 -9.01
CA GLU A 59 11.71 -17.80 -9.63
C GLU A 59 10.63 -18.47 -10.46
N THR A 60 10.94 -18.76 -11.71
CA THR A 60 9.95 -19.32 -12.63
C THR A 60 10.58 -20.08 -13.79
N GLN A 61 9.83 -21.03 -14.31
CA GLN A 61 10.13 -21.75 -15.56
C GLN A 61 9.09 -21.45 -16.65
N VAL A 62 8.13 -20.58 -16.36
CA VAL A 62 6.95 -20.29 -17.17
C VAL A 62 6.72 -18.77 -17.21
N PRO A 63 6.09 -18.19 -18.26
CA PRO A 63 5.85 -16.73 -18.36
C PRO A 63 5.15 -16.05 -17.16
N THR A 64 5.89 -15.57 -16.17
CA THR A 64 5.33 -15.01 -14.92
C THR A 64 5.58 -13.50 -14.88
N SER A 65 4.55 -12.69 -14.60
CA SER A 65 4.80 -11.29 -14.24
C SER A 65 5.47 -11.19 -12.87
N TYR A 66 6.20 -10.13 -12.58
CA TYR A 66 6.78 -9.88 -11.27
C TYR A 66 6.90 -8.38 -11.04
N TYR A 67 7.00 -7.96 -9.78
CA TYR A 67 7.18 -6.56 -9.43
C TYR A 67 8.63 -6.30 -9.04
N MET A 68 9.33 -5.49 -9.83
CA MET A 68 10.68 -5.01 -9.55
C MET A 68 10.60 -3.75 -8.68
N PRO A 69 11.21 -3.71 -7.48
CA PRO A 69 11.31 -2.48 -6.71
C PRO A 69 12.08 -1.41 -7.48
N LYS A 70 11.59 -0.17 -7.46
CA LYS A 70 12.32 0.94 -8.07
C LYS A 70 13.60 1.22 -7.32
N GLY A 71 14.65 1.56 -8.07
CA GLY A 71 15.99 1.83 -7.53
C GLY A 71 16.82 0.59 -7.21
N ALA A 72 16.22 -0.61 -7.16
CA ALA A 72 16.96 -1.84 -6.89
C ALA A 72 17.75 -2.33 -8.12
N ILE A 73 18.93 -2.91 -7.89
CA ILE A 73 19.77 -3.49 -8.94
C ILE A 73 19.22 -4.85 -9.33
N ARG A 74 18.98 -5.07 -10.63
CA ARG A 74 18.53 -6.38 -11.11
C ARG A 74 19.70 -7.31 -11.38
N THR A 75 19.58 -8.54 -10.88
CA THR A 75 20.37 -9.67 -11.36
C THR A 75 19.45 -10.81 -11.83
N ILE A 76 19.75 -11.40 -12.98
CA ILE A 76 19.02 -12.56 -13.52
C ILE A 76 19.98 -13.73 -13.65
N ASN A 77 19.64 -14.84 -13.01
CA ASN A 77 20.34 -16.10 -13.13
C ASN A 77 19.49 -17.12 -13.87
N TYR A 78 20.15 -17.99 -14.63
CA TYR A 78 19.50 -19.11 -15.28
C TYR A 78 20.10 -20.43 -14.79
N VAL A 79 19.33 -21.18 -14.03
CA VAL A 79 19.75 -22.45 -13.41
C VAL A 79 19.17 -23.61 -14.20
N PRO A 80 19.93 -24.67 -14.54
CA PRO A 80 19.38 -25.85 -15.22
C PRO A 80 18.21 -26.46 -14.44
N ASN A 81 17.15 -26.84 -15.16
CA ASN A 81 16.00 -27.48 -14.54
C ASN A 81 16.39 -28.79 -13.85
N LYS A 82 15.87 -29.03 -12.65
CA LYS A 82 15.99 -30.34 -12.00
C LYS A 82 15.05 -31.31 -12.72
N LYS A 83 15.50 -32.55 -12.94
CA LYS A 83 14.73 -33.59 -13.65
C LYS A 83 13.34 -33.86 -13.05
N ASP A 84 13.19 -33.63 -11.75
CA ASP A 84 11.95 -33.89 -11.00
C ASP A 84 11.20 -32.60 -10.64
N ALA A 85 11.54 -31.45 -11.26
CA ALA A 85 10.89 -30.19 -10.96
C ALA A 85 9.48 -30.13 -11.54
N THR A 86 8.48 -29.88 -10.68
CA THR A 86 7.17 -29.41 -11.12
C THR A 86 7.29 -27.97 -11.62
N PHE A 87 6.86 -27.71 -12.85
CA PHE A 87 6.89 -26.38 -13.44
C PHE A 87 5.89 -25.45 -12.75
N SER A 88 6.39 -24.41 -12.11
CA SER A 88 5.58 -23.32 -11.55
C SER A 88 6.40 -22.02 -11.50
N GLY A 89 5.70 -20.90 -11.36
CA GLY A 89 6.29 -19.59 -11.13
C GLY A 89 5.81 -19.00 -9.82
N TRP A 90 6.70 -18.30 -9.12
CA TRP A 90 6.35 -17.50 -7.97
C TRP A 90 7.02 -16.12 -8.03
N ASP A 91 6.38 -15.14 -7.40
CA ASP A 91 7.00 -13.86 -7.08
C ASP A 91 6.68 -13.46 -5.64
N THR A 92 7.48 -12.55 -5.11
CA THR A 92 7.16 -11.84 -3.87
C THR A 92 7.55 -10.38 -4.01
N TYR A 93 6.76 -9.48 -3.43
CA TYR A 93 7.16 -8.08 -3.29
C TYR A 93 6.63 -7.49 -1.99
N GLN A 94 7.25 -6.39 -1.59
CA GLN A 94 7.03 -5.76 -0.29
C GLN A 94 7.02 -4.24 -0.44
N PHE A 95 6.15 -3.58 0.31
CA PHE A 95 6.10 -2.13 0.40
C PHE A 95 5.49 -1.68 1.72
N THR A 96 5.84 -0.48 2.15
CA THR A 96 5.17 0.19 3.28
C THR A 96 4.07 1.08 2.72
N ALA A 97 2.87 0.99 3.28
CA ALA A 97 1.76 1.90 3.04
C ALA A 97 1.59 2.82 4.25
N ALA A 98 1.41 4.12 3.99
CA ALA A 98 1.30 5.16 4.99
C ALA A 98 0.16 6.10 4.60
N PHE A 99 -0.69 6.49 5.55
CA PHE A 99 -1.97 7.16 5.28
C PHE A 99 -2.13 8.46 6.07
N GLU A 100 -2.91 9.37 5.49
CA GLU A 100 -3.62 10.46 6.17
C GLU A 100 -5.06 10.01 6.49
N ASP A 101 -5.62 10.42 7.62
CA ASP A 101 -7.00 10.10 8.03
C ASP A 101 -8.06 11.10 7.54
N THR A 102 -7.62 12.25 7.01
CA THR A 102 -8.49 13.26 6.43
C THR A 102 -7.95 13.87 5.13
N ARG A 103 -8.85 14.46 4.33
CA ARG A 103 -8.50 15.19 3.10
C ARG A 103 -7.73 16.49 3.32
N ASN A 104 -7.79 17.01 4.54
CA ASN A 104 -7.14 18.24 4.95
C ASN A 104 -6.18 17.93 6.10
N GLY A 105 -5.45 16.82 5.97
CA GLY A 105 -4.45 16.39 6.92
C GLY A 105 -3.20 17.25 6.88
N ASP A 106 -2.31 17.00 7.84
CA ASP A 106 -1.05 17.73 7.99
C ASP A 106 0.08 17.16 7.12
N ASN A 107 -0.18 16.06 6.41
CA ASN A 107 0.74 15.38 5.50
C ASN A 107 1.93 14.76 6.23
N ASP A 108 1.72 14.25 7.43
CA ASP A 108 2.72 13.49 8.20
C ASP A 108 2.73 11.98 7.89
N TYR A 109 1.69 11.48 7.23
CA TYR A 109 1.48 10.10 6.80
C TYR A 109 1.69 9.06 7.90
N ASN A 110 1.29 9.34 9.13
CA ASN A 110 1.44 8.39 10.24
C ASN A 110 0.14 7.93 10.89
N ASP A 111 -1.02 8.41 10.41
CA ASP A 111 -2.34 8.07 10.94
C ASP A 111 -2.60 6.56 10.94
N PHE A 112 -2.16 5.90 9.88
CA PHE A 112 -1.94 4.47 9.85
C PHE A 112 -0.72 4.16 8.97
N VAL A 113 0.18 3.32 9.48
CA VAL A 113 1.30 2.81 8.70
C VAL A 113 1.29 1.30 8.79
N CYS A 114 1.50 0.61 7.68
CA CYS A 114 1.62 -0.84 7.65
C CYS A 114 2.59 -1.32 6.59
N PHE A 115 3.27 -2.42 6.90
CA PHE A 115 4.13 -3.12 5.96
C PHE A 115 3.34 -4.24 5.29
N ILE A 116 3.36 -4.26 3.96
CA ILE A 116 2.59 -5.20 3.16
C ILE A 116 3.56 -6.09 2.40
N THR A 117 3.45 -7.41 2.63
CA THR A 117 4.10 -8.43 1.81
C THR A 117 3.05 -9.13 0.94
N ARG A 118 3.36 -9.31 -0.34
CA ARG A 118 2.55 -10.06 -1.29
C ARG A 118 3.36 -11.23 -1.81
N ASP A 119 2.83 -12.43 -1.63
CA ASP A 119 3.34 -13.64 -2.26
C ASP A 119 2.40 -14.12 -3.35
N LYS A 120 2.97 -14.43 -4.52
CA LYS A 120 2.26 -15.02 -5.64
C LYS A 120 2.80 -16.39 -5.94
N VAL A 121 1.91 -17.35 -6.11
CA VAL A 121 2.26 -18.67 -6.62
C VAL A 121 1.27 -19.06 -7.71
N GLU A 122 1.79 -19.50 -8.85
CA GLU A 122 0.99 -20.16 -9.88
C GLU A 122 0.60 -21.56 -9.37
N ILE A 123 -0.70 -21.87 -9.38
CA ILE A 123 -1.27 -23.14 -8.90
C ILE A 123 -2.12 -23.81 -9.98
N GLY A 124 -2.24 -25.14 -9.91
CA GLY A 124 -2.99 -25.95 -10.87
C GLY A 124 -2.15 -26.41 -12.06
N SER A 125 -2.82 -26.95 -13.07
CA SER A 125 -2.23 -27.41 -14.33
C SER A 125 -3.01 -26.83 -15.52
N TRP A 126 -2.41 -26.79 -16.70
CA TRP A 126 -3.11 -26.37 -17.91
C TRP A 126 -4.36 -27.25 -18.13
N PRO A 127 -5.51 -26.66 -18.53
CA PRO A 127 -5.77 -25.23 -18.78
C PRO A 127 -6.26 -24.45 -17.55
N ASP A 128 -6.55 -25.13 -16.43
CA ASP A 128 -7.24 -24.60 -15.25
C ASP A 128 -6.31 -23.93 -14.22
N TRP A 129 -5.24 -23.29 -14.69
CA TRP A 129 -4.33 -22.57 -13.82
C TRP A 129 -5.03 -21.44 -13.08
N SER A 130 -4.62 -21.23 -11.85
CA SER A 130 -5.00 -20.08 -11.05
C SER A 130 -3.76 -19.48 -10.42
N VAL A 131 -3.89 -18.24 -9.96
CA VAL A 131 -2.85 -17.56 -9.19
C VAL A 131 -3.34 -17.46 -7.75
N LYS A 132 -2.58 -18.04 -6.83
CA LYS A 132 -2.76 -17.82 -5.41
C LYS A 132 -1.95 -16.62 -5.00
N ILE A 133 -2.63 -15.61 -4.46
CA ILE A 133 -2.00 -14.44 -3.87
C ILE A 133 -2.24 -14.47 -2.36
N THR A 134 -1.18 -14.39 -1.58
CA THR A 134 -1.27 -14.25 -0.12
C THR A 134 -0.69 -12.90 0.28
N MET A 135 -1.50 -12.10 0.97
CA MET A 135 -1.10 -10.83 1.55
C MET A 135 -0.83 -11.00 3.04
N TYR A 136 0.24 -10.38 3.52
CA TYR A 136 0.55 -10.21 4.92
C TYR A 136 0.61 -8.72 5.20
N ILE A 137 -0.26 -8.22 6.08
CA ILE A 137 -0.25 -6.82 6.52
C ILE A 137 0.19 -6.79 7.97
N GLN A 138 1.32 -6.17 8.22
CA GLN A 138 1.83 -5.96 9.56
C GLN A 138 1.65 -4.48 9.93
N PRO A 139 0.87 -4.17 10.98
CA PRO A 139 0.72 -2.80 11.47
C PRO A 139 2.07 -2.25 11.97
N ILE A 140 2.34 -0.98 11.67
CA ILE A 140 3.55 -0.26 12.10
C ILE A 140 3.19 0.83 13.11
N ALA A 141 2.28 1.71 12.73
CA ALA A 141 1.94 2.89 13.53
C ALA A 141 0.47 3.24 13.37
N PHE A 142 -0.06 3.89 14.39
CA PHE A 142 -1.41 4.43 14.40
C PHE A 142 -1.40 5.79 15.09
N GLY A 143 -1.38 6.85 14.27
CA GLY A 143 -1.48 8.25 14.67
C GLY A 143 -2.89 8.80 14.66
N ALA A 144 -3.89 8.07 14.13
CA ALA A 144 -5.20 8.68 14.01
C ALA A 144 -5.85 8.94 15.39
N GLY A 145 -6.36 10.16 15.56
CA GLY A 145 -7.21 10.53 16.72
C GLY A 145 -8.62 9.95 16.64
N THR A 146 -8.94 9.20 15.59
CA THR A 146 -10.28 8.72 15.25
C THR A 146 -10.30 7.22 14.94
N VAL A 147 -11.50 6.64 14.93
CA VAL A 147 -11.66 5.21 14.56
C VAL A 147 -11.55 5.09 13.04
N LEU A 148 -10.55 4.33 12.59
CA LEU A 148 -10.33 4.00 11.19
C LEU A 148 -10.62 2.53 10.91
N GLN A 149 -11.13 2.25 9.71
CA GLN A 149 -11.20 0.91 9.12
C GLN A 149 -10.06 0.74 8.12
N PHE A 150 -9.64 -0.50 7.88
CA PHE A 150 -8.63 -0.80 6.86
C PHE A 150 -9.10 -1.93 5.94
N GLY A 151 -8.82 -1.75 4.65
CA GLY A 151 -9.16 -2.72 3.61
C GLY A 151 -8.29 -2.58 2.37
N MET A 152 -8.58 -3.44 1.39
CA MET A 152 -7.97 -3.37 0.06
C MET A 152 -9.03 -3.61 -1.02
N THR A 153 -8.91 -2.91 -2.14
CA THR A 153 -9.59 -3.31 -3.37
C THR A 153 -8.76 -4.40 -4.04
N LEU A 154 -9.41 -5.52 -4.31
CA LEU A 154 -8.83 -6.72 -4.88
C LEU A 154 -8.63 -6.57 -6.41
N PRO A 155 -7.82 -7.44 -7.04
CA PRO A 155 -7.64 -7.48 -8.49
C PRO A 155 -8.94 -7.57 -9.31
N ASP A 156 -10.01 -8.15 -8.77
CA ASP A 156 -11.32 -8.25 -9.42
C ASP A 156 -12.23 -7.03 -9.17
N GLY A 157 -11.72 -5.99 -8.50
CA GLY A 157 -12.44 -4.76 -8.19
C GLY A 157 -13.33 -4.84 -6.94
N ARG A 158 -13.38 -5.98 -6.24
CA ARG A 158 -14.12 -6.08 -4.97
C ARG A 158 -13.33 -5.46 -3.84
N ASP A 159 -14.02 -4.74 -2.97
CA ASP A 159 -13.44 -4.27 -1.71
C ASP A 159 -13.50 -5.36 -0.65
N THR A 160 -12.43 -5.50 0.12
CA THR A 160 -12.38 -6.35 1.32
C THR A 160 -11.95 -5.51 2.51
N ILE A 161 -12.78 -5.45 3.54
CA ILE A 161 -12.46 -4.83 4.81
C ILE A 161 -11.81 -5.88 5.71
N PHE A 162 -10.59 -5.62 6.17
CA PHE A 162 -9.87 -6.53 7.06
C PHE A 162 -10.12 -6.22 8.54
N THR A 163 -10.32 -4.94 8.87
CA THR A 163 -10.70 -4.50 10.20
C THR A 163 -11.60 -3.27 10.10
N ASN A 164 -12.61 -3.21 10.98
CA ASN A 164 -13.47 -2.04 11.14
C ASN A 164 -13.00 -1.10 12.27
N ASN A 165 -11.91 -1.43 12.95
CA ASN A 165 -11.27 -0.62 13.97
C ASN A 165 -9.79 -1.01 14.09
N ILE A 166 -8.94 -0.28 13.36
CA ILE A 166 -7.49 -0.52 13.31
C ILE A 166 -6.89 -0.53 14.71
N GLN A 167 -7.17 0.47 15.54
CA GLN A 167 -6.60 0.58 16.88
C GLN A 167 -6.94 -0.64 17.75
N ARG A 168 -8.22 -1.00 17.82
CA ARG A 168 -8.69 -2.11 18.65
C ARG A 168 -8.10 -3.45 18.19
N ASP A 169 -8.07 -3.69 16.89
CA ASP A 169 -7.76 -5.01 16.34
C ASP A 169 -6.26 -5.22 16.10
N LEU A 170 -5.53 -4.16 15.74
CA LEU A 170 -4.12 -4.23 15.36
C LEU A 170 -3.17 -3.64 16.40
N PHE A 171 -3.69 -2.86 17.36
CA PHE A 171 -2.93 -2.28 18.47
C PHE A 171 -3.68 -2.45 19.81
N PRO A 172 -4.10 -3.69 20.18
CA PRO A 172 -4.93 -3.91 21.35
C PRO A 172 -4.24 -3.44 22.64
N GLY A 173 -5.03 -2.79 23.52
CA GLY A 173 -4.54 -2.27 24.80
C GLY A 173 -3.82 -0.93 24.70
N THR A 174 -3.63 -0.39 23.50
CA THR A 174 -3.15 0.99 23.31
C THR A 174 -4.32 1.98 23.34
N THR A 175 -4.04 3.21 23.77
CA THR A 175 -4.97 4.35 23.67
C THR A 175 -4.21 5.58 23.20
N GLY A 176 -4.88 6.46 22.45
CA GLY A 176 -4.24 7.64 21.86
C GLY A 176 -3.27 7.31 20.72
N PHE A 177 -2.29 8.19 20.53
CA PHE A 177 -1.31 8.19 19.44
C PHE A 177 -0.23 7.11 19.64
N VAL A 178 -0.42 5.93 19.05
CA VAL A 178 0.52 4.79 19.18
C VAL A 178 1.85 5.07 18.49
N ASN A 179 1.83 5.92 17.46
CA ASN A 179 3.01 6.46 16.78
C ASN A 179 3.91 7.36 17.66
N THR A 180 3.49 7.73 18.88
CA THR A 180 4.24 8.63 19.81
C THR A 180 4.89 7.93 21.00
N THR A 181 4.60 6.65 21.24
CA THR A 181 5.26 5.86 22.28
C THR A 181 6.66 5.43 21.83
N ASP A 182 7.63 5.36 22.76
CA ASP A 182 8.98 4.87 22.48
C ASP A 182 8.92 3.56 21.68
N VAL A 183 9.44 3.58 20.45
CA VAL A 183 9.39 2.48 19.46
C VAL A 183 10.04 1.17 19.92
N THR A 184 10.65 1.14 21.10
CA THR A 184 11.06 -0.11 21.74
C THR A 184 9.86 -1.00 22.09
N ASP A 185 8.65 -0.47 22.15
CA ASP A 185 7.44 -1.22 22.50
C ASP A 185 6.39 -1.32 21.37
N VAL A 186 6.60 -0.65 20.23
CA VAL A 186 5.69 -0.72 19.07
C VAL A 186 6.18 -1.79 18.09
N TYR A 187 5.70 -3.02 18.31
CA TYR A 187 5.85 -4.24 17.49
C TYR A 187 7.13 -4.33 16.65
N PHE A 188 8.21 -4.79 17.28
CA PHE A 188 9.32 -5.41 16.55
C PHE A 188 8.81 -6.54 15.64
N THR A 189 9.56 -6.77 14.57
CA THR A 189 9.47 -7.68 13.40
C THR A 189 8.96 -9.14 13.60
N ALA A 190 8.47 -9.51 14.78
CA ALA A 190 8.05 -10.86 15.14
C ALA A 190 6.67 -10.97 15.83
N ASP A 191 5.89 -9.89 16.00
CA ASP A 191 4.53 -10.03 16.55
C ASP A 191 3.53 -10.52 15.49
N THR A 192 3.53 -11.84 15.28
CA THR A 192 2.61 -12.51 14.38
C THR A 192 1.15 -12.47 14.82
N ASN A 193 0.85 -12.06 16.05
CA ASN A 193 -0.53 -12.03 16.55
C ASN A 193 -1.35 -10.90 15.91
N HIS A 194 -0.69 -9.85 15.43
CA HIS A 194 -1.33 -8.67 14.85
C HIS A 194 -1.11 -8.55 13.33
N ILE A 195 -0.59 -9.61 12.69
CA ILE A 195 -0.46 -9.67 11.23
C ILE A 195 -1.77 -10.16 10.62
N ILE A 196 -2.37 -9.36 9.75
CA ILE A 196 -3.48 -9.82 8.92
C ILE A 196 -2.91 -10.68 7.80
N LYS A 197 -3.40 -11.92 7.69
CA LYS A 197 -3.14 -12.81 6.57
C LYS A 197 -4.40 -12.96 5.72
N PHE A 198 -4.31 -12.58 4.45
CA PHE A 198 -5.41 -12.73 3.50
C PHE A 198 -4.97 -13.54 2.29
N THR A 199 -5.85 -14.42 1.78
CA THR A 199 -5.57 -15.20 0.57
C THR A 199 -6.65 -14.97 -0.47
N TYR A 200 -6.22 -14.66 -1.69
CA TYR A 200 -7.05 -14.48 -2.86
C TYR A 200 -6.65 -15.48 -3.94
N ILE A 201 -7.63 -16.18 -4.51
CA ILE A 201 -7.41 -17.07 -5.66
C ILE A 201 -7.97 -16.37 -6.88
N GLN A 202 -7.09 -16.12 -7.84
CA GLN A 202 -7.44 -15.52 -9.11
C GLN A 202 -7.49 -16.60 -10.20
N PRO A 203 -8.62 -16.78 -10.90
CA PRO A 203 -8.68 -17.67 -12.04
C PRO A 203 -7.84 -17.17 -13.21
N GLY A 204 -7.03 -18.06 -13.79
CA GLY A 204 -6.22 -17.79 -14.97
C GLY A 204 -4.91 -17.04 -14.69
N ARG A 205 -4.06 -16.98 -15.72
CA ARG A 205 -2.72 -16.38 -15.66
C ARG A 205 -2.66 -14.91 -16.10
N VAL A 206 -3.49 -14.57 -17.10
CA VAL A 206 -3.41 -13.30 -17.86
C VAL A 206 -4.01 -12.11 -17.11
N SER A 207 -4.74 -12.38 -16.03
CA SER A 207 -5.44 -11.40 -15.21
C SER A 207 -4.64 -10.99 -13.96
N ALA A 208 -3.52 -11.65 -13.65
CA ALA A 208 -2.82 -11.58 -12.36
C ALA A 208 -1.91 -10.35 -12.13
N SER A 209 -2.06 -9.31 -12.95
CA SER A 209 -1.21 -8.12 -12.98
C SER A 209 -1.74 -6.93 -12.16
N TYR A 210 -2.92 -7.04 -11.55
CA TYR A 210 -3.50 -5.91 -10.84
C TYR A 210 -2.95 -5.84 -9.40
N PRO A 211 -2.41 -4.69 -8.98
CA PRO A 211 -2.02 -4.51 -7.59
C PRO A 211 -3.27 -4.50 -6.69
N PHE A 212 -3.07 -4.92 -5.45
CA PHE A 212 -4.05 -4.66 -4.39
C PHE A 212 -3.96 -3.18 -4.05
N HIS A 213 -5.09 -2.51 -3.86
CA HIS A 213 -5.13 -1.08 -3.56
C HIS A 213 -5.53 -0.88 -2.10
N PRO A 214 -4.56 -0.64 -1.19
CA PRO A 214 -4.86 -0.42 0.21
C PRO A 214 -5.62 0.89 0.40
N PHE A 215 -6.57 0.88 1.32
CA PHE A 215 -7.33 2.05 1.72
C PHE A 215 -7.68 2.00 3.19
N ILE A 216 -7.91 3.18 3.76
CA ILE A 216 -8.61 3.33 5.03
C ILE A 216 -10.02 3.91 4.80
N ILE A 217 -10.89 3.72 5.78
CA ILE A 217 -12.18 4.43 5.87
C ILE A 217 -12.21 5.21 7.17
N ASN A 218 -12.40 6.51 7.10
CA ASN A 218 -12.46 7.39 8.25
C ASN A 218 -13.88 7.44 8.88
N GLN A 219 -14.05 8.21 9.95
CA GLN A 219 -15.33 8.30 10.67
C GLN A 219 -16.48 8.90 9.85
N SER A 220 -16.20 9.73 8.85
CA SER A 220 -17.22 10.26 7.92
C SER A 220 -17.64 9.22 6.86
N GLY A 221 -16.98 8.07 6.82
CA GLY A 221 -17.21 7.03 5.83
C GLY A 221 -16.48 7.28 4.51
N GLU A 222 -15.59 8.26 4.46
CA GLU A 222 -14.75 8.52 3.29
C GLU A 222 -13.67 7.48 3.16
N ARG A 223 -13.44 7.05 1.92
CA ARG A 223 -12.40 6.07 1.60
C ARG A 223 -11.19 6.78 1.03
N LEU A 224 -10.05 6.57 1.68
CA LEU A 224 -8.79 7.23 1.40
C LEU A 224 -7.78 6.16 0.96
N TYR A 225 -7.37 6.20 -0.31
CA TYR A 225 -6.51 5.19 -0.90
C TYR A 225 -5.04 5.60 -0.88
N VAL A 226 -4.17 4.60 -0.85
CA VAL A 226 -2.77 4.80 -1.23
C VAL A 226 -2.70 5.16 -2.72
N ALA A 227 -1.95 6.21 -3.04
CA ALA A 227 -1.66 6.65 -4.39
C ALA A 227 -0.68 5.68 -5.07
N LEU A 228 -1.25 4.63 -5.69
CA LEU A 228 -0.54 3.62 -6.46
C LEU A 228 -1.05 3.62 -7.91
N ASN A 229 -0.17 3.35 -8.85
CA ASN A 229 -0.57 2.98 -10.20
C ASN A 229 -1.27 1.62 -10.18
N GLY A 230 -2.60 1.65 -10.18
CA GLY A 230 -3.39 0.53 -10.65
C GLY A 230 -3.70 0.71 -12.13
N LYS A 231 -3.09 -0.10 -13.00
CA LYS A 231 -3.54 -0.13 -14.39
C LYS A 231 -5.03 -0.55 -14.46
N LYS A 232 -5.82 0.30 -15.14
CA LYS A 232 -7.24 0.16 -15.53
C LYS A 232 -8.24 -0.12 -14.39
N ASN A 233 -9.07 0.89 -14.12
CA ASN A 233 -10.44 0.81 -13.61
C ASN A 233 -10.69 0.58 -12.11
N VAL A 234 -9.67 0.43 -11.25
CA VAL A 234 -9.88 0.16 -9.82
C VAL A 234 -10.18 1.44 -9.03
N VAL A 235 -9.37 2.48 -9.18
CA VAL A 235 -9.63 3.80 -8.57
C VAL A 235 -9.93 4.79 -9.68
N ARG A 236 -11.22 5.10 -9.85
CA ARG A 236 -11.72 6.02 -10.88
C ARG A 236 -11.87 7.45 -10.38
N ASP A 237 -11.79 7.65 -9.07
CA ASP A 237 -12.03 8.92 -8.42
C ASP A 237 -10.71 9.48 -7.87
N TYR A 238 -10.21 10.53 -8.52
CA TYR A 238 -9.02 11.25 -8.10
C TYR A 238 -9.14 11.78 -6.67
N LEU A 239 -10.36 12.17 -6.26
CA LEU A 239 -10.60 12.64 -4.91
C LEU A 239 -10.35 11.54 -3.89
N SER A 240 -10.47 10.27 -4.24
CA SER A 240 -10.16 9.18 -3.29
C SER A 240 -8.65 8.94 -3.11
N LEU A 241 -7.80 9.61 -3.92
CA LEU A 241 -6.34 9.52 -3.88
C LEU A 241 -5.67 10.81 -3.41
N ALA A 242 -6.31 11.96 -3.60
CA ALA A 242 -5.74 13.27 -3.31
C ALA A 242 -6.58 14.08 -2.31
N GLY A 243 -5.87 14.76 -1.39
CA GLY A 243 -6.43 15.73 -0.47
C GLY A 243 -6.76 17.08 -1.14
N ILE A 244 -7.23 18.03 -0.35
CA ILE A 244 -7.69 19.35 -0.84
C ILE A 244 -6.56 20.11 -1.56
N LEU A 245 -5.33 19.98 -1.06
CA LEU A 245 -4.15 20.63 -1.62
C LEU A 245 -3.47 19.81 -2.74
N GLY A 246 -4.06 18.69 -3.16
CA GLY A 246 -3.51 17.82 -4.20
C GLY A 246 -2.47 16.81 -3.74
N TYR A 247 -2.06 16.83 -2.47
CA TYR A 247 -1.19 15.80 -1.88
C TYR A 247 -1.89 14.44 -1.81
N PRO A 248 -1.15 13.32 -1.91
CA PRO A 248 -1.75 12.00 -1.84
C PRO A 248 -2.33 11.75 -0.45
N LEU A 249 -3.43 11.01 -0.35
CA LEU A 249 -4.05 10.60 0.92
C LEU A 249 -3.38 9.37 1.53
N GLY A 250 -2.63 8.63 0.73
CA GLY A 250 -1.71 7.63 1.21
C GLY A 250 -0.56 7.46 0.23
N ILE A 251 0.61 7.09 0.74
CA ILE A 251 1.83 6.89 -0.03
C ILE A 251 2.35 5.47 0.16
N ALA A 252 3.14 5.02 -0.81
CA ALA A 252 3.83 3.75 -0.73
C ALA A 252 5.33 3.89 -1.00
N THR A 253 6.13 3.18 -0.22
CA THR A 253 7.60 3.16 -0.37
C THR A 253 8.11 1.73 -0.39
N SER A 254 9.21 1.49 -1.11
CA SER A 254 9.90 0.20 -1.09
C SER A 254 10.75 0.08 0.17
N GLY A 255 10.56 -1.00 0.94
CA GLY A 255 11.39 -1.31 2.10
C GLY A 255 11.15 -0.42 3.33
N GLN A 256 12.25 -0.05 4.01
CA GLN A 256 12.21 0.72 5.25
C GLN A 256 11.66 2.13 5.00
N PHE A 257 10.57 2.48 5.68
CA PHE A 257 10.02 3.83 5.65
C PHE A 257 10.29 4.54 6.96
N ALA A 258 10.88 5.71 6.83
CA ALA A 258 11.09 6.63 7.91
C ALA A 258 9.87 7.58 7.98
N TYR A 259 8.82 7.19 8.73
CA TYR A 259 7.61 8.01 8.87
C TYR A 259 7.82 9.25 9.77
N PRO A 260 7.32 10.44 9.39
CA PRO A 260 7.28 11.62 10.25
C PRO A 260 6.47 11.44 11.53
N LEU A 261 6.83 12.16 12.59
CA LEU A 261 5.99 12.25 13.79
C LEU A 261 4.69 13.03 13.54
N GLU A 262 3.75 12.86 14.47
CA GLU A 262 2.49 13.57 14.53
C GLU A 262 2.67 15.07 14.22
N LYS A 263 1.94 15.59 13.24
CA LYS A 263 1.94 17.00 12.76
C LYS A 263 3.21 17.48 12.10
N ILE A 264 4.18 16.60 11.87
CA ILE A 264 5.40 16.94 11.14
C ILE A 264 5.19 16.60 9.68
N ASN A 265 4.93 17.64 8.88
CA ASN A 265 4.77 17.50 7.44
C ASN A 265 5.97 16.77 6.80
N ILE A 266 5.69 15.75 5.99
CA ILE A 266 6.69 14.88 5.36
C ILE A 266 7.69 15.64 4.50
N ALA A 267 7.33 16.77 3.88
CA ALA A 267 8.25 17.57 3.07
C ALA A 267 9.36 18.22 3.89
N THR A 268 9.16 18.38 5.21
CA THR A 268 10.20 18.82 6.15
C THR A 268 11.24 17.72 6.37
N CYS A 269 10.77 16.47 6.49
CA CYS A 269 11.60 15.28 6.67
C CYS A 269 12.30 14.88 5.36
N TYR A 270 11.60 15.01 4.24
CA TYR A 270 12.04 14.68 2.89
C TYR A 270 11.87 15.89 1.97
N PRO A 271 12.90 16.76 1.86
CA PRO A 271 12.85 17.93 0.97
C PRO A 271 12.56 17.61 -0.50
N GLY A 272 12.76 16.35 -0.93
CA GLY A 272 12.44 15.86 -2.26
C GLY A 272 10.98 15.45 -2.48
N PHE A 273 10.15 15.38 -1.42
CA PHE A 273 8.79 14.83 -1.46
C PHE A 273 7.94 15.45 -2.57
N ASN A 274 7.87 16.78 -2.65
CA ASN A 274 7.02 17.45 -3.64
C ASN A 274 7.41 17.12 -5.08
N ASN A 275 8.72 17.02 -5.36
CA ASN A 275 9.21 16.63 -6.68
C ASN A 275 8.92 15.15 -6.97
N TRP A 276 8.99 14.30 -5.96
CA TRP A 276 8.62 12.89 -6.10
C TRP A 276 7.14 12.71 -6.42
N VAL A 277 6.26 13.42 -5.72
CA VAL A 277 4.81 13.26 -5.91
C VAL A 277 4.35 13.61 -7.34
N VAL A 278 5.00 14.58 -7.98
CA VAL A 278 4.68 15.03 -9.34
C VAL A 278 5.52 14.36 -10.44
N GLY A 279 6.38 13.40 -10.09
CA GLY A 279 7.23 12.70 -11.06
C GLY A 279 8.49 13.45 -11.51
N ASN A 280 8.80 14.60 -10.91
CA ASN A 280 10.06 15.33 -11.17
C ASN A 280 11.29 14.67 -10.52
N SER A 281 11.07 13.76 -9.56
CA SER A 281 12.09 12.91 -8.95
C SER A 281 11.60 11.46 -8.92
N SER A 282 12.43 10.50 -9.31
CA SER A 282 12.09 9.06 -9.27
C SER A 282 12.11 8.47 -7.85
N GLU A 283 12.64 9.22 -6.88
CA GLU A 283 12.82 8.80 -5.50
C GLU A 283 12.25 9.86 -4.56
N LEU A 284 11.69 9.40 -3.43
CA LEU A 284 11.23 10.24 -2.31
C LEU A 284 12.36 11.16 -1.79
N GLY A 285 13.61 10.72 -1.95
CA GLY A 285 14.82 11.41 -1.49
C GLY A 285 15.34 10.86 -0.16
N THR A 286 16.52 11.34 0.24
CA THR A 286 17.12 10.98 1.53
C THR A 286 16.41 11.69 2.66
N PHE A 287 16.10 10.95 3.72
CA PHE A 287 15.60 11.51 4.96
C PHE A 287 16.61 12.50 5.57
N SER A 288 16.15 13.72 5.87
CA SER A 288 16.96 14.74 6.52
C SER A 288 16.84 14.63 8.05
N ASN A 289 17.85 14.05 8.69
CA ASN A 289 17.90 13.81 10.16
C ASN A 289 18.23 15.08 10.97
N ASN A 290 17.68 16.24 10.60
CA ASN A 290 18.00 17.50 11.23
C ASN A 290 17.21 17.65 12.55
N ARG A 291 17.80 17.17 13.65
CA ARG A 291 17.23 17.04 15.01
C ARG A 291 16.66 18.32 15.67
N ARG A 292 16.66 19.48 15.02
CA ARG A 292 16.05 20.70 15.58
C ARG A 292 14.54 20.76 15.37
N ASP A 293 14.02 20.07 14.36
CA ASP A 293 12.58 20.09 13.99
C ASP A 293 12.01 18.69 13.68
N SER A 294 12.83 17.63 13.78
CA SER A 294 12.42 16.25 13.55
C SER A 294 12.85 15.35 14.71
N VAL A 295 11.88 14.88 15.48
CA VAL A 295 12.01 13.64 16.26
C VAL A 295 11.36 12.58 15.40
N PHE A 296 12.02 11.43 15.25
CA PHE A 296 11.78 10.52 14.14
C PHE A 296 11.68 9.09 14.65
N HIS A 297 10.76 8.32 14.08
CA HIS A 297 10.63 6.90 14.36
C HIS A 297 11.08 6.08 13.15
N ARG A 298 12.32 5.60 13.21
CA ARG A 298 12.80 4.56 12.30
C ARG A 298 12.23 3.24 12.73
N VAL A 299 11.50 2.60 11.84
CA VAL A 299 11.26 1.17 12.00
C VAL A 299 12.30 0.45 11.18
N ASP A 300 13.29 -0.10 11.87
CA ASP A 300 14.34 -0.91 11.28
C ASP A 300 13.80 -2.31 11.00
N TRP A 301 13.27 -2.49 9.80
CA TRP A 301 12.88 -3.80 9.32
C TRP A 301 14.10 -4.51 8.77
N ALA A 302 14.57 -5.51 9.51
CA ALA A 302 15.14 -6.67 8.85
C ALA A 302 13.99 -7.32 8.06
N LEU A 303 14.21 -7.60 6.76
CA LEU A 303 13.44 -8.62 6.05
C LEU A 303 13.26 -9.78 7.03
N PRO A 304 12.05 -10.30 7.27
CA PRO A 304 11.96 -11.46 8.12
C PRO A 304 12.73 -12.60 7.45
N ALA A 305 13.95 -12.85 7.92
CA ALA A 305 14.74 -13.99 7.53
C ALA A 305 13.99 -15.23 8.03
N GLY A 306 13.16 -15.82 7.16
CA GLY A 306 12.40 -17.03 7.48
C GLY A 306 10.88 -16.87 7.64
N ILE A 307 10.28 -15.68 7.50
CA ILE A 307 8.84 -15.56 7.18
C ILE A 307 8.81 -15.41 5.66
N ILE A 308 8.82 -16.48 4.87
CA ILE A 308 7.63 -17.26 4.54
C ILE A 308 8.00 -18.74 4.38
N LYS A 309 7.87 -19.54 5.45
CA LYS A 309 7.52 -20.98 5.35
C LYS A 309 6.59 -21.47 6.45
N PHE A 310 6.13 -20.60 7.37
CA PHE A 310 5.21 -21.01 8.42
C PHE A 310 3.90 -20.23 8.36
N ASN A 311 2.83 -21.00 8.45
CA ASN A 311 1.44 -20.62 8.33
C ASN A 311 0.92 -20.18 9.72
N PRO A 312 0.68 -18.90 10.02
CA PRO A 312 -0.04 -18.52 11.22
C PRO A 312 -1.54 -18.72 10.96
N GLN A 313 -1.98 -19.97 10.93
CA GLN A 313 -3.41 -20.32 10.83
C GLN A 313 -4.03 -20.67 12.17
N SER A 314 -3.40 -20.35 13.30
CA SER A 314 -3.89 -20.82 14.60
C SER A 314 -4.74 -19.83 15.40
N LEU A 315 -5.13 -18.66 14.88
CA LEU A 315 -5.82 -17.64 15.70
C LEU A 315 -7.22 -17.20 15.27
N TRP A 316 -7.91 -17.94 14.40
CA TRP A 316 -9.36 -17.74 14.23
C TRP A 316 -10.10 -19.07 14.36
N PRO A 317 -11.14 -19.16 15.21
CA PRO A 317 -11.89 -20.39 15.38
C PRO A 317 -12.57 -20.73 14.06
N ASN A 318 -12.46 -21.99 13.66
CA ASN A 318 -13.24 -22.57 12.57
C ASN A 318 -14.73 -22.27 12.81
N THR A 319 -15.27 -21.26 12.16
CA THR A 319 -16.72 -21.12 12.03
C THR A 319 -17.16 -22.10 10.95
N LYS A 320 -17.77 -23.19 11.42
CA LYS A 320 -18.62 -24.08 10.63
C LYS A 320 -19.76 -23.33 9.97
#